data_AF-A0A2Z3IHI9-F1
#
_entry.id   AF-A0A2Z3IHI9-F1
#
_cell.length_a   1.000
_cell.length_b   1.000
_cell.length_c   1.000
_cell.angle_alpha   90.00
_cell.angle_beta   90.00
_cell.angle_gamma   90.00
#
_symmetry.space_group_name_H-M   'P 1'
#
loop_
_entity.id
_entity.type
_entity.pdbx_description
1 polymer ?
#
loop_
_entity_poly.entity_id
_entity_poly.type
_entity_poly.pdbx_seq_one_letter_code
_entity_poly.pdbx_strand_id
1 'polypeptide(L)'
;MIDVQLDTTNFVDGKTAYFDGTAGVLKTAWASPQSPIADLRDFMDERYGAGQWTYRTTQQGGVVTGTDAGPAITDALAALRARYGRGKLLIPPGAFTVIQPPDPQTLGGHIIEGFGSQASQIYFQNGQQPLFWFNGSATGGALKGLGLLIEAGLGDTNATCILQQGNVKRLDANGVWDGQYHQPDQMEFSDLYITSADSVSKWHTGWLVNGEGRTSPQGVRVCHATNIQIFRCRYLGAGFYNAQKFSVINLGIYAGTGTGNSLYLSGGGTSSKNSGDCLFDNITVSGDLNLTAASGCSIRGKCSTVSASSSFNAYDIFLDSGAPLSGSLGPNGRYVII
;
A
#
# COMPACT_ATOMS: atom_id res chain seq x y z
N MET A 1 -1.45 -39.79 33.35
CA MET A 1 -2.12 -38.76 32.53
C MET A 1 -1.23 -37.54 32.61
N ILE A 2 -0.56 -37.15 31.51
CA ILE A 2 0.17 -35.90 31.47
C ILE A 2 -0.87 -34.84 31.12
N ASP A 3 -1.20 -34.00 32.09
CA ASP A 3 -2.00 -32.81 31.87
C ASP A 3 -1.16 -31.83 31.03
N VAL A 4 -1.50 -31.71 29.76
CA VAL A 4 -0.91 -30.68 28.89
C VAL A 4 -1.78 -29.46 29.03
N GLN A 5 -1.32 -28.47 29.80
CA GLN A 5 -1.94 -27.15 29.79
C GLN A 5 -1.76 -26.53 28.41
N LEU A 6 -2.87 -26.36 27.68
CA LEU A 6 -2.91 -25.58 26.45
C LEU A 6 -2.86 -24.10 26.83
N ASP A 7 -1.69 -23.49 26.65
CA ASP A 7 -1.56 -22.04 26.70
C ASP A 7 -2.22 -21.45 25.44
N THR A 8 -3.27 -20.66 25.64
CA THR A 8 -4.07 -20.03 24.59
C THR A 8 -3.63 -18.59 24.30
N THR A 9 -2.50 -18.13 24.84
CA THR A 9 -2.10 -16.72 24.74
C THR A 9 -1.11 -16.44 23.59
N ASN A 10 -1.35 -15.34 22.87
CA ASN A 10 -0.85 -15.11 21.51
C ASN A 10 0.66 -14.83 21.35
N PHE A 11 1.48 -14.85 22.40
CA PHE A 11 2.95 -14.70 22.27
C PHE A 11 3.64 -15.29 23.51
N VAL A 12 3.86 -16.61 23.57
CA VAL A 12 4.83 -17.21 24.51
C VAL A 12 5.52 -18.40 23.84
N ASP A 13 6.85 -18.35 23.88
CA ASP A 13 7.90 -19.34 23.60
C ASP A 13 7.74 -20.26 22.38
N GLY A 14 8.79 -20.27 21.54
CA GLY A 14 8.90 -21.08 20.31
C GLY A 14 8.12 -22.39 20.41
N LYS A 15 7.02 -22.50 19.64
CA LYS A 15 6.01 -23.52 19.93
C LYS A 15 6.58 -24.91 19.68
N THR A 16 6.61 -25.69 20.75
CA THR A 16 6.80 -27.14 20.72
C THR A 16 5.70 -27.80 19.90
N ALA A 17 6.02 -28.93 19.27
CA ALA A 17 5.04 -29.74 18.57
C ALA A 17 3.82 -30.02 19.47
N TYR A 18 2.61 -29.88 18.93
CA TYR A 18 1.38 -30.16 19.66
C TYR A 18 0.60 -31.27 18.95
N PHE A 19 -0.08 -32.10 19.73
CA PHE A 19 -0.84 -33.23 19.22
C PHE A 19 -2.28 -32.80 18.96
N ASP A 20 -2.71 -32.87 17.70
CA ASP A 20 -4.11 -32.65 17.34
C ASP A 20 -4.89 -33.93 17.60
N GLY A 21 -5.62 -33.96 18.72
CA GLY A 21 -6.40 -35.13 19.14
C GLY A 21 -7.56 -35.49 18.20
N THR A 22 -8.01 -34.57 17.34
CA THR A 22 -9.08 -34.82 16.37
C THR A 22 -8.52 -35.41 15.08
N ALA A 23 -7.35 -34.93 14.64
CA ALA A 23 -6.67 -35.42 13.43
C ALA A 23 -5.72 -36.60 13.69
N GLY A 24 -5.42 -36.93 14.96
CA GLY A 24 -4.53 -38.02 15.33
C GLY A 24 -3.08 -37.83 14.90
N VAL A 25 -2.66 -36.59 14.63
CA VAL A 25 -1.33 -36.26 14.10
C VAL A 25 -0.63 -35.16 14.92
N LEU A 26 0.69 -35.27 14.99
CA LEU A 26 1.55 -34.24 15.57
C LEU A 26 1.65 -33.07 14.57
N LYS A 27 1.26 -31.86 14.98
CA LYS A 27 1.35 -30.64 14.19
C LYS A 27 2.45 -29.73 14.74
N THR A 28 3.17 -29.06 13.85
CA THR A 28 4.11 -27.98 14.17
C THR A 28 3.44 -26.64 13.86
N ALA A 29 3.15 -25.83 14.88
CA ALA A 29 2.76 -24.44 14.71
C ALA A 29 4.02 -23.58 14.63
N TRP A 30 4.02 -22.59 13.74
CA TRP A 30 5.04 -21.53 13.78
C TRP A 30 4.72 -20.60 14.97
N ALA A 31 5.76 -19.96 15.52
CA ALA A 31 5.61 -19.05 16.65
C ALA A 31 6.55 -17.86 16.50
N SER A 32 5.94 -16.68 16.50
CA SER A 32 6.62 -15.40 16.54
C SER A 32 7.28 -15.20 17.91
N PRO A 33 8.52 -14.68 17.96
CA PRO A 33 9.17 -14.34 19.23
C PRO A 33 8.36 -13.26 20.00
N GLN A 34 8.50 -13.19 21.33
CA GLN A 34 8.01 -12.06 22.15
C GLN A 34 8.74 -10.77 21.75
N SER A 35 8.26 -10.16 20.68
CA SER A 35 8.87 -9.08 19.97
C SER A 35 7.72 -8.26 19.37
N PRO A 36 7.90 -6.97 19.06
CA PRO A 36 6.94 -6.22 18.26
C PRO A 36 6.94 -6.69 16.79
N ILE A 37 7.08 -8.00 16.55
CA ILE A 37 7.15 -8.67 15.27
C ILE A 37 6.22 -9.89 15.33
N ALA A 38 5.21 -9.92 14.47
CA ALA A 38 4.28 -11.03 14.25
C ALA A 38 4.57 -11.69 12.89
N ASP A 39 4.34 -12.99 12.77
CA ASP A 39 4.32 -13.73 11.50
C ASP A 39 2.86 -14.00 11.11
N LEU A 40 2.48 -13.70 9.86
CA LEU A 40 1.12 -13.90 9.39
C LEU A 40 0.63 -15.34 9.58
N ARG A 41 1.49 -16.36 9.45
CA ARG A 41 1.09 -17.77 9.57
C ARG A 41 0.51 -18.10 10.95
N ASP A 42 1.03 -17.46 11.99
CA ASP A 42 0.56 -17.70 13.36
C ASP A 42 -0.88 -17.22 13.52
N PHE A 43 -1.21 -16.09 12.91
CA PHE A 43 -2.56 -15.53 12.91
C PHE A 43 -3.49 -16.27 11.95
N MET A 44 -2.96 -16.85 10.87
CA MET A 44 -3.71 -17.78 10.02
C MET A 44 -4.06 -19.07 10.78
N ASP A 45 -3.09 -19.65 11.52
CA ASP A 45 -3.28 -20.83 12.35
C ASP A 45 -4.28 -20.55 13.49
N GLU A 46 -4.16 -19.41 14.16
CA GLU A 46 -5.05 -19.01 15.25
C GLU A 46 -6.49 -18.82 14.75
N ARG A 47 -6.66 -18.12 13.63
CA ARG A 47 -7.98 -17.79 13.11
C ARG A 47 -8.70 -18.96 12.44
N TYR A 48 -7.98 -19.74 11.64
CA TYR A 48 -8.57 -20.78 10.80
C TYR A 48 -8.32 -22.20 11.31
N GLY A 49 -7.41 -22.36 12.29
CA GLY A 49 -6.92 -23.65 12.77
C GLY A 49 -5.65 -24.08 12.02
N ALA A 50 -4.66 -24.60 12.75
CA ALA A 50 -3.39 -24.94 12.12
C ALA A 50 -3.54 -26.09 11.10
N GLY A 51 -2.97 -25.85 9.92
CA GLY A 51 -3.11 -26.73 8.75
C GLY A 51 -4.50 -26.75 8.12
N GLN A 52 -5.41 -25.86 8.51
CA GLN A 52 -6.75 -25.72 7.90
C GLN A 52 -6.84 -24.56 6.89
N TRP A 53 -5.83 -23.70 6.85
CA TRP A 53 -5.72 -22.68 5.81
C TRP A 53 -4.79 -23.13 4.68
N THR A 54 -4.96 -22.52 3.51
CA THR A 54 -4.17 -22.82 2.32
C THR A 54 -3.62 -21.55 1.70
N TYR A 55 -2.40 -21.66 1.17
CA TYR A 55 -1.87 -20.66 0.24
C TYR A 55 -2.76 -20.56 -1.00
N ARG A 56 -2.66 -19.44 -1.70
CA ARG A 56 -3.21 -19.30 -3.04
C ARG A 56 -2.65 -20.40 -3.93
N THR A 57 -3.55 -21.16 -4.53
CA THR A 57 -3.27 -22.17 -5.54
C THR A 57 -4.16 -21.94 -6.74
N THR A 58 -3.61 -22.12 -7.93
CA THR A 58 -4.40 -22.15 -9.17
C THR A 58 -4.68 -23.61 -9.47
N GLN A 59 -5.95 -24.02 -9.36
CA GLN A 59 -6.33 -25.39 -9.73
C GLN A 59 -6.32 -25.55 -11.25
N GLN A 60 -6.10 -26.79 -11.69
CA GLN A 60 -6.20 -27.16 -13.10
C GLN A 60 -7.63 -26.81 -13.59
N GLY A 61 -7.73 -25.88 -14.54
CA GLY A 61 -9.02 -25.29 -14.96
C GLY A 61 -9.20 -23.81 -14.59
N GLY A 62 -8.22 -23.18 -13.93
CA GLY A 62 -8.18 -21.72 -13.72
C GLY A 62 -8.94 -21.21 -12.50
N VAL A 63 -9.55 -22.10 -11.71
CA VAL A 63 -10.18 -21.72 -10.43
C VAL A 63 -9.08 -21.42 -9.42
N VAL A 64 -9.12 -20.22 -8.84
CA VAL A 64 -8.19 -19.81 -7.79
C VAL A 64 -8.79 -20.12 -6.42
N THR A 65 -8.05 -20.86 -5.59
CA THR A 65 -8.43 -21.20 -4.22
C THR A 65 -7.35 -20.76 -3.24
N GLY A 66 -7.74 -20.24 -2.09
CA GLY A 66 -6.85 -19.89 -0.99
C GLY A 66 -7.66 -19.32 0.17
N THR A 67 -7.14 -19.46 1.39
CA THR A 67 -7.80 -18.91 2.57
C THR A 67 -7.59 -17.39 2.61
N ASP A 68 -8.65 -16.63 2.90
CA ASP A 68 -8.59 -15.18 3.00
C ASP A 68 -7.68 -14.75 4.16
N ALA A 69 -6.56 -14.10 3.86
CA ALA A 69 -5.60 -13.63 4.85
C ALA A 69 -5.95 -12.25 5.44
N GLY A 70 -6.87 -11.50 4.83
CA GLY A 70 -7.18 -10.13 5.25
C GLY A 70 -7.63 -10.00 6.71
N PRO A 71 -8.53 -10.86 7.20
CA PRO A 71 -8.89 -10.87 8.61
C PRO A 71 -7.73 -11.26 9.54
N ALA A 72 -6.87 -12.21 9.17
CA ALA A 72 -5.69 -12.57 9.96
C ALA A 72 -4.66 -11.43 10.02
N ILE A 73 -4.49 -10.66 8.94
CA ILE A 73 -3.68 -9.43 8.95
C ILE A 73 -4.26 -8.44 9.96
N THR A 74 -5.58 -8.25 9.97
CA THR A 74 -6.27 -7.36 10.91
C THR A 74 -6.03 -7.79 12.36
N ASP A 75 -6.22 -9.07 12.65
CA ASP A 75 -6.01 -9.64 13.99
C ASP A 75 -4.57 -9.44 14.46
N ALA A 76 -3.58 -9.65 13.58
CA ALA A 76 -2.18 -9.45 13.89
C ALA A 76 -1.84 -8.00 14.25
N LEU A 77 -2.33 -7.04 13.46
CA LEU A 77 -2.09 -5.62 13.69
C LEU A 77 -2.79 -5.14 14.97
N ALA A 78 -4.01 -5.64 15.24
CA ALA A 78 -4.71 -5.37 16.49
C ALA A 78 -3.96 -5.92 17.71
N ALA A 79 -3.42 -7.14 17.62
CA ALA A 79 -2.63 -7.76 18.69
C ALA A 79 -1.32 -7.01 18.95
N LEU A 80 -0.59 -6.61 17.90
CA LEU A 80 0.61 -5.79 18.01
C LEU A 80 0.31 -4.45 18.68
N ARG A 81 -0.77 -3.78 18.26
CA ARG A 81 -1.21 -2.52 18.87
C ARG A 81 -1.56 -2.68 20.35
N ALA A 82 -2.33 -3.71 20.70
CA ALA A 82 -2.75 -3.92 22.09
C ALA A 82 -1.57 -4.19 23.03
N ARG A 83 -0.53 -4.89 22.56
CA ARG A 83 0.61 -5.30 23.38
C ARG A 83 1.74 -4.28 23.40
N TYR A 84 2.03 -3.65 22.26
CA TYR A 84 3.22 -2.83 22.06
C TYR A 84 2.91 -1.41 21.57
N GLY A 85 1.65 -1.10 21.26
CA GLY A 85 1.21 0.16 20.64
C GLY A 85 1.53 0.27 19.15
N ARG A 86 2.66 -0.32 18.72
CA ARG A 86 3.15 -0.40 17.32
C ARG A 86 3.86 -1.72 17.10
N GLY A 87 4.06 -2.11 15.85
CA GLY A 87 4.85 -3.30 15.54
C GLY A 87 4.96 -3.59 14.06
N LYS A 88 5.51 -4.75 13.76
CA LYS A 88 5.76 -5.27 12.42
C LYS A 88 5.01 -6.58 12.22
N LEU A 89 4.27 -6.70 11.14
CA LEU A 89 3.75 -7.96 10.63
C LEU A 89 4.64 -8.45 9.48
N LEU A 90 5.22 -9.63 9.64
CA LEU A 90 5.94 -10.34 8.60
C LEU A 90 4.97 -11.14 7.74
N ILE A 91 5.05 -10.92 6.43
CA ILE A 91 4.39 -11.73 5.42
C ILE A 91 5.46 -12.71 4.90
N PRO A 92 5.44 -14.00 5.31
CA PRO A 92 6.47 -14.94 4.93
C PRO A 92 6.41 -15.24 3.41
N PRO A 93 7.42 -15.92 2.84
CA PRO A 93 7.38 -16.32 1.45
C PRO A 93 6.14 -17.17 1.14
N GLY A 94 5.50 -16.89 0.01
CA GLY A 94 4.29 -17.56 -0.43
C GLY A 94 3.31 -16.63 -1.12
N ALA A 95 2.24 -17.21 -1.65
CA ALA A 95 1.14 -16.50 -2.28
C ALA A 95 -0.09 -16.55 -1.36
N PHE A 96 -0.53 -15.39 -0.88
CA PHE A 96 -1.65 -15.25 0.04
C PHE A 96 -2.84 -14.63 -0.68
N THR A 97 -4.01 -15.24 -0.53
CA THR A 97 -5.26 -14.65 -1.02
C THR A 97 -5.76 -13.63 -0.01
N VAL A 98 -6.20 -12.46 -0.46
CA VAL A 98 -6.94 -11.49 0.35
C VAL A 98 -8.26 -11.20 -0.36
N ILE A 99 -9.38 -11.52 0.28
CA ILE A 99 -10.73 -11.29 -0.24
C ILE A 99 -11.31 -10.06 0.45
N GLN A 100 -11.25 -10.01 1.77
CA GLN A 100 -11.57 -8.81 2.54
C GLN A 100 -10.29 -8.02 2.80
N PRO A 101 -10.20 -6.72 2.48
CA PRO A 101 -9.01 -5.95 2.82
C PRO A 101 -8.85 -5.86 4.35
N PRO A 102 -7.61 -5.72 4.87
CA PRO A 102 -7.38 -5.48 6.29
C PRO A 102 -8.12 -4.23 6.80
N ASP A 103 -8.54 -4.23 8.06
CA ASP A 103 -9.23 -3.10 8.66
C ASP A 103 -8.36 -1.83 8.58
N PRO A 104 -8.81 -0.79 7.86
CA PRO A 104 -8.10 0.48 7.72
C PRO A 104 -7.63 1.12 9.04
N GLN A 105 -8.38 0.92 10.13
CA GLN A 105 -8.05 1.49 11.44
C GLN A 105 -6.82 0.84 12.10
N THR A 106 -6.50 -0.40 11.72
CA THR A 106 -5.40 -1.17 12.31
C THR A 106 -4.05 -0.89 11.64
N LEU A 107 -4.05 -0.43 10.37
CA LEU A 107 -2.85 -0.21 9.56
C LEU A 107 -1.92 0.90 10.07
N GLY A 108 -2.50 1.98 10.63
CA GLY A 108 -1.72 3.10 11.14
C GLY A 108 -0.73 2.68 12.23
N GLY A 109 0.50 3.20 12.15
CA GLY A 109 1.57 2.95 13.12
C GLY A 109 2.29 1.60 12.99
N HIS A 110 1.94 0.77 12.01
CA HIS A 110 2.49 -0.59 11.85
C HIS A 110 3.23 -0.77 10.53
N ILE A 111 4.23 -1.65 10.55
CA ILE A 111 4.99 -2.08 9.37
C ILE A 111 4.43 -3.41 8.91
N ILE A 112 4.11 -3.55 7.63
CA ILE A 112 3.86 -4.85 6.99
C ILE A 112 5.03 -5.11 6.05
N GLU A 113 5.75 -6.20 6.29
CA GLU A 113 7.02 -6.49 5.62
C GLU A 113 7.06 -7.92 5.09
N GLY A 114 7.27 -8.05 3.79
CA GLY A 114 7.58 -9.32 3.15
C GLY A 114 9.08 -9.56 3.01
N PHE A 115 9.45 -10.74 2.53
CA PHE A 115 10.84 -11.17 2.31
C PHE A 115 11.41 -10.70 0.96
N GLY A 116 10.69 -9.81 0.27
CA GLY A 116 11.02 -9.31 -1.06
C GLY A 116 9.81 -9.42 -1.98
N SER A 117 9.67 -8.46 -2.88
CA SER A 117 8.47 -8.29 -3.71
C SER A 117 8.11 -9.47 -4.62
N GLN A 118 9.07 -10.37 -4.88
CA GLN A 118 8.86 -11.60 -5.65
C GLN A 118 8.60 -12.84 -4.78
N ALA A 119 8.93 -12.81 -3.49
CA ALA A 119 8.81 -13.95 -2.58
C ALA A 119 7.52 -13.91 -1.76
N SER A 120 7.14 -12.73 -1.26
CA SER A 120 5.94 -12.53 -0.44
C SER A 120 4.86 -11.83 -1.26
N GLN A 121 3.87 -12.58 -1.71
CA GLN A 121 2.85 -12.11 -2.64
C GLN A 121 1.46 -12.12 -2.02
N ILE A 122 0.73 -11.02 -2.19
CA ILE A 122 -0.68 -10.87 -1.83
C ILE A 122 -1.49 -10.74 -3.11
N TYR A 123 -2.48 -11.61 -3.27
CA TYR A 123 -3.41 -11.63 -4.39
C TYR A 123 -4.79 -11.19 -3.91
N PHE A 124 -5.22 -10.02 -4.35
CA PHE A 124 -6.44 -9.38 -3.92
C PHE A 124 -7.60 -9.75 -4.85
N GLN A 125 -8.64 -10.38 -4.30
CA GLN A 125 -9.79 -10.87 -5.07
C GLN A 125 -10.99 -9.91 -5.10
N ASN A 126 -10.89 -8.77 -4.41
CA ASN A 126 -11.96 -7.79 -4.35
C ASN A 126 -11.72 -6.64 -5.33
N GLY A 127 -12.54 -6.58 -6.38
CA GLY A 127 -12.42 -5.56 -7.42
C GLY A 127 -13.01 -4.18 -7.08
N GLN A 128 -13.40 -3.90 -5.84
CA GLN A 128 -14.14 -2.67 -5.50
C GLN A 128 -13.51 -1.83 -4.39
N GLN A 129 -12.76 -2.42 -3.47
CA GLN A 129 -12.21 -1.73 -2.30
C GLN A 129 -10.71 -1.51 -2.43
N PRO A 130 -10.11 -0.58 -1.67
CA PRO A 130 -8.66 -0.52 -1.58
C PRO A 130 -8.11 -1.73 -0.83
N LEU A 131 -6.97 -2.29 -1.27
CA LEU A 131 -6.30 -3.37 -0.52
C LEU A 131 -5.73 -2.83 0.80
N PHE A 132 -4.89 -1.79 0.72
CA PHE A 132 -4.37 -1.09 1.90
C PHE A 132 -4.90 0.33 1.95
N TRP A 133 -5.86 0.59 2.83
CA TRP A 133 -6.41 1.92 3.06
C TRP A 133 -5.88 2.52 4.35
N PHE A 134 -4.86 3.37 4.24
CA PHE A 134 -4.34 4.13 5.37
C PHE A 134 -5.24 5.35 5.64
N ASN A 135 -6.23 5.13 6.50
CA ASN A 135 -7.09 6.17 7.05
C ASN A 135 -7.17 6.12 8.59
N GLY A 136 -6.27 5.38 9.25
CA GLY A 136 -6.29 5.21 10.70
C GLY A 136 -5.94 6.49 11.46
N SER A 137 -6.24 6.49 12.77
CA SER A 137 -5.95 7.63 13.67
C SER A 137 -4.48 7.77 14.06
N ALA A 138 -3.66 6.75 13.77
CA ALA A 138 -2.24 6.71 14.11
C ALA A 138 -1.36 7.15 12.94
N THR A 139 -0.31 7.92 13.27
CA THR A 139 0.75 8.30 12.33
C THR A 139 1.79 7.18 12.20
N GLY A 140 2.46 7.18 11.06
CA GLY A 140 3.49 6.21 10.73
C GLY A 140 2.94 4.92 10.16
N GLY A 141 3.85 4.09 9.69
CA GLY A 141 3.55 2.78 9.14
C GLY A 141 4.33 2.53 7.87
N ALA A 142 4.32 1.29 7.40
CA ALA A 142 5.06 0.95 6.19
C ALA A 142 4.53 -0.28 5.47
N LEU A 143 4.78 -0.34 4.16
CA LEU A 143 4.68 -1.54 3.34
C LEU A 143 6.05 -1.81 2.72
N LYS A 144 6.63 -2.99 2.96
CA LYS A 144 7.99 -3.30 2.51
C LYS A 144 8.08 -4.70 1.90
N GLY A 145 8.77 -4.85 0.76
CA GLY A 145 9.14 -6.16 0.22
C GLY A 145 7.95 -7.04 -0.18
N LEU A 146 6.92 -6.46 -0.81
CA LEU A 146 5.66 -7.15 -1.14
C LEU A 146 5.35 -7.09 -2.63
N GLY A 147 4.93 -8.23 -3.17
CA GLY A 147 4.21 -8.32 -4.43
C GLY A 147 2.72 -8.16 -4.17
N LEU A 148 2.09 -7.15 -4.76
CA LEU A 148 0.67 -6.84 -4.55
C LEU A 148 -0.05 -6.97 -5.89
N LEU A 149 -0.86 -8.02 -6.01
CA LEU A 149 -1.46 -8.44 -7.26
C LEU A 149 -2.98 -8.34 -7.16
N ILE A 150 -3.63 -7.78 -8.18
CA ILE A 150 -5.07 -7.99 -8.36
C ILE A 150 -5.27 -9.39 -8.98
N GLU A 151 -6.26 -10.13 -8.50
CA GLU A 151 -6.51 -11.50 -8.95
C GLU A 151 -6.97 -11.58 -10.42
N ALA A 152 -6.74 -12.73 -11.05
CA ALA A 152 -7.16 -13.03 -12.41
C ALA A 152 -8.68 -13.05 -12.57
N GLY A 153 -9.15 -12.75 -13.79
CA GLY A 153 -10.57 -12.80 -14.16
C GLY A 153 -11.46 -11.66 -13.64
N LEU A 154 -10.90 -10.65 -12.97
CA LEU A 154 -11.66 -9.51 -12.44
C LEU A 154 -11.86 -8.37 -13.46
N GLY A 155 -11.04 -8.33 -14.52
CA GLY A 155 -11.12 -7.28 -15.54
C GLY A 155 -10.79 -5.89 -15.00
N ASP A 156 -11.53 -4.89 -15.48
CA ASP A 156 -11.32 -3.49 -15.08
C ASP A 156 -11.97 -3.20 -13.71
N THR A 157 -11.17 -3.18 -12.64
CA THR A 157 -11.66 -3.00 -11.27
C THR A 157 -11.80 -1.53 -10.85
N ASN A 158 -12.51 -1.29 -9.74
CA ASN A 158 -12.46 -0.04 -8.97
C ASN A 158 -11.48 -0.14 -7.77
N ALA A 159 -10.74 -1.24 -7.65
CA ALA A 159 -9.84 -1.47 -6.54
C ALA A 159 -8.59 -0.58 -6.64
N THR A 160 -8.16 -0.01 -5.52
CA THR A 160 -6.89 0.73 -5.42
C THR A 160 -5.91 -0.10 -4.59
N CYS A 161 -4.67 -0.29 -5.03
CA CYS A 161 -3.75 -1.12 -4.24
C CYS A 161 -3.39 -0.43 -2.92
N ILE A 162 -2.93 0.82 -2.98
CA ILE A 162 -2.58 1.63 -1.80
C ILE A 162 -3.36 2.94 -1.83
N LEU A 163 -4.16 3.19 -0.80
CA LEU A 163 -4.88 4.44 -0.62
C LEU A 163 -4.47 5.11 0.70
N GLN A 164 -3.91 6.31 0.63
CA GLN A 164 -3.70 7.19 1.79
C GLN A 164 -4.71 8.32 1.72
N GLN A 165 -5.58 8.42 2.72
CA GLN A 165 -6.69 9.38 2.68
C GLN A 165 -6.73 10.25 3.94
N GLY A 166 -6.43 11.54 3.77
CA GLY A 166 -6.36 12.51 4.86
C GLY A 166 -7.67 13.26 5.16
N ASN A 167 -8.73 13.08 4.36
CA ASN A 167 -10.00 13.79 4.53
C ASN A 167 -11.07 13.00 5.30
N VAL A 168 -10.71 11.87 5.91
CA VAL A 168 -11.65 11.09 6.73
C VAL A 168 -11.72 11.72 8.13
N LYS A 169 -12.93 12.05 8.58
CA LYS A 169 -13.19 12.59 9.93
C LYS A 169 -12.82 11.53 10.97
N ARG A 170 -12.06 11.94 11.99
CA ARG A 170 -11.88 11.08 13.17
C ARG A 170 -13.11 11.22 14.06
N LEU A 171 -13.65 10.08 14.47
CA LEU A 171 -14.79 10.00 15.38
C LEU A 171 -14.29 9.51 16.74
N ASP A 172 -14.87 10.03 17.82
CA ASP A 172 -14.63 9.53 19.17
C ASP A 172 -15.27 8.14 19.39
N ALA A 173 -15.12 7.59 20.60
CA ALA A 173 -15.68 6.28 20.96
C ALA A 173 -17.21 6.19 20.82
N ASN A 174 -17.90 7.33 20.72
CA ASN A 174 -19.36 7.42 20.56
C ASN A 174 -19.78 7.75 19.12
N GLY A 175 -18.85 7.80 18.16
CA GLY A 175 -19.13 8.12 16.77
C GLY A 175 -19.28 9.62 16.49
N VAL A 176 -18.87 10.50 17.40
CA VAL A 176 -18.97 11.96 17.23
C VAL A 176 -17.68 12.52 16.65
N TRP A 177 -17.78 13.45 15.69
CA TRP A 177 -16.62 14.12 15.12
C TRP A 177 -15.85 14.90 16.19
N ASP A 178 -14.57 14.58 16.34
CA ASP A 178 -13.73 15.10 17.43
C ASP A 178 -12.91 16.35 17.05
N GLY A 179 -13.24 16.97 15.91
CA GLY A 179 -12.53 18.14 15.40
C GLY A 179 -11.27 17.82 14.59
N GLN A 180 -10.86 16.55 14.49
CA GLN A 180 -9.63 16.15 13.80
C GLN A 180 -9.91 15.26 12.58
N TYR A 181 -8.96 15.28 11.64
CA TYR A 181 -8.93 14.36 10.50
C TYR A 181 -7.89 13.28 10.75
N HIS A 182 -8.10 12.10 10.16
CA HIS A 182 -7.12 11.02 10.17
C HIS A 182 -5.80 11.44 9.50
N GLN A 183 -4.69 10.90 10.00
CA GLN A 183 -3.33 11.37 9.69
C GLN A 183 -2.44 10.21 9.21
N PRO A 184 -2.61 9.72 7.97
CA PRO A 184 -1.71 8.74 7.38
C PRO A 184 -0.36 9.37 6.98
N ASP A 185 0.23 10.11 7.92
CA ASP A 185 1.48 10.82 7.79
C ASP A 185 2.65 9.93 8.20
N GLN A 186 3.88 10.30 7.82
CA GLN A 186 5.12 9.61 8.21
C GLN A 186 5.21 8.16 7.73
N MET A 187 4.73 7.89 6.51
CA MET A 187 4.67 6.55 5.92
C MET A 187 5.95 6.19 5.17
N GLU A 188 6.36 4.91 5.23
CA GLU A 188 7.48 4.38 4.45
C GLU A 188 7.05 3.26 3.50
N PHE A 189 7.45 3.34 2.23
CA PHE A 189 7.23 2.27 1.26
C PHE A 189 8.56 1.84 0.63
N SER A 190 8.81 0.54 0.52
CA SER A 190 10.06 0.08 -0.10
C SER A 190 9.91 -1.28 -0.77
N ASP A 191 10.51 -1.45 -1.96
CA ASP A 191 10.47 -2.72 -2.70
C ASP A 191 9.05 -3.26 -2.85
N LEU A 192 8.21 -2.50 -3.56
CA LEU A 192 6.84 -2.91 -3.86
C LEU A 192 6.69 -3.20 -5.35
N TYR A 193 6.06 -4.33 -5.66
CA TYR A 193 5.73 -4.73 -7.03
C TYR A 193 4.22 -4.86 -7.15
N ILE A 194 3.57 -3.84 -7.74
CA ILE A 194 2.12 -3.73 -7.85
C ILE A 194 1.70 -4.09 -9.28
N THR A 195 0.95 -5.17 -9.45
CA THR A 195 0.58 -5.69 -10.79
C THR A 195 -0.73 -6.49 -10.77
N SER A 196 -1.00 -7.26 -11.82
CA SER A 196 -2.08 -8.24 -11.89
C SER A 196 -1.54 -9.66 -12.01
N ALA A 197 -2.32 -10.64 -11.54
CA ALA A 197 -2.07 -12.06 -11.72
C ALA A 197 -2.22 -12.53 -13.17
N ASP A 198 -2.95 -11.78 -14.00
CA ASP A 198 -3.14 -12.07 -15.42
C ASP A 198 -3.04 -10.80 -16.29
N SER A 199 -3.24 -10.95 -17.60
CA SER A 199 -3.21 -9.83 -18.55
C SER A 199 -4.52 -9.04 -18.63
N VAL A 200 -5.61 -9.55 -18.04
CA VAL A 200 -6.97 -9.03 -18.21
C VAL A 200 -7.32 -8.08 -17.07
N SER A 201 -6.99 -8.47 -15.84
CA SER A 201 -7.36 -7.76 -14.63
C SER A 201 -6.44 -6.58 -14.40
N LYS A 202 -7.02 -5.48 -13.92
CA LYS A 202 -6.30 -4.23 -13.69
C LYS A 202 -6.74 -3.61 -12.38
N TRP A 203 -5.80 -3.04 -11.66
CA TRP A 203 -6.12 -2.09 -10.60
C TRP A 203 -6.83 -0.88 -11.20
N HIS A 204 -7.71 -0.24 -10.43
CA HIS A 204 -8.16 1.10 -10.77
C HIS A 204 -6.96 2.05 -10.75
N THR A 205 -6.33 2.14 -9.58
CA THR A 205 -5.12 2.91 -9.33
C THR A 205 -4.13 2.08 -8.53
N GLY A 206 -2.84 2.15 -8.88
CA GLY A 206 -1.78 1.50 -8.10
C GLY A 206 -1.63 2.16 -6.73
N TRP A 207 -1.20 3.42 -6.71
CA TRP A 207 -1.01 4.18 -5.46
C TRP A 207 -1.68 5.54 -5.50
N LEU A 208 -2.63 5.77 -4.60
CA LEU A 208 -3.37 7.02 -4.50
C LEU A 208 -3.15 7.68 -3.13
N VAL A 209 -2.75 8.94 -3.16
CA VAL A 209 -2.70 9.84 -1.99
C VAL A 209 -3.73 10.94 -2.20
N ASN A 210 -4.71 11.03 -1.31
CA ASN A 210 -5.72 12.08 -1.34
C ASN A 210 -5.77 12.84 0.00
N GLY A 211 -5.13 14.00 0.02
CA GLY A 211 -5.12 14.93 1.15
C GLY A 211 -6.00 16.16 0.96
N GLU A 212 -6.79 16.28 -0.11
CA GLU A 212 -7.41 17.54 -0.53
C GLU A 212 -8.44 18.11 0.47
N GLY A 213 -9.04 17.24 1.28
CA GLY A 213 -9.95 17.67 2.35
C GLY A 213 -9.26 18.05 3.67
N ARG A 214 -7.94 17.83 3.80
CA ARG A 214 -7.18 18.18 5.00
C ARG A 214 -6.45 19.51 4.81
N THR A 215 -7.03 20.59 5.31
CA THR A 215 -6.45 21.94 5.19
C THR A 215 -5.56 22.33 6.36
N SER A 216 -5.66 21.66 7.52
CA SER A 216 -4.80 21.90 8.69
C SER A 216 -4.59 20.63 9.55
N PRO A 217 -3.34 20.24 9.84
CA PRO A 217 -2.17 20.62 9.06
C PRO A 217 -2.38 20.15 7.60
N GLN A 218 -1.99 20.97 6.63
CA GLN A 218 -2.29 20.73 5.21
C GLN A 218 -1.84 19.33 4.74
N GLY A 219 -2.71 18.67 3.98
CA GLY A 219 -2.42 17.51 3.15
C GLY A 219 -2.11 16.21 3.89
N VAL A 220 -1.83 15.15 3.15
CA VAL A 220 -1.13 13.97 3.68
C VAL A 220 0.36 14.27 3.64
N ARG A 221 1.07 14.00 4.73
CA ARG A 221 2.40 14.59 4.96
C ARG A 221 3.46 13.54 5.23
N VAL A 222 4.68 13.82 4.78
CA VAL A 222 5.88 13.07 5.09
C VAL A 222 5.72 11.61 4.67
N CYS A 223 6.18 11.29 3.47
CA CYS A 223 6.26 9.92 3.03
C CYS A 223 7.59 9.70 2.34
N HIS A 224 8.22 8.58 2.64
CA HIS A 224 9.42 8.13 1.93
C HIS A 224 9.11 6.83 1.20
N ALA A 225 9.31 6.82 -0.12
CA ALA A 225 9.08 5.65 -0.95
C ALA A 225 10.32 5.35 -1.79
N THR A 226 10.74 4.09 -1.84
CA THR A 226 11.91 3.65 -2.61
C THR A 226 11.61 2.37 -3.40
N ASN A 227 12.07 2.30 -4.65
CA ASN A 227 11.94 1.09 -5.47
C ASN A 227 10.49 0.57 -5.55
N ILE A 228 9.61 1.34 -6.18
CA ILE A 228 8.20 0.99 -6.35
C ILE A 228 7.95 0.76 -7.83
N GLN A 229 7.45 -0.41 -8.21
CA GLN A 229 7.18 -0.76 -9.60
C GLN A 229 5.69 -1.06 -9.78
N ILE A 230 5.02 -0.32 -10.65
CA ILE A 230 3.57 -0.37 -10.85
C ILE A 230 3.26 -0.71 -12.30
N PHE A 231 2.37 -1.68 -12.49
CA PHE A 231 1.90 -2.17 -13.77
C PHE A 231 0.38 -2.32 -13.74
N ARG A 232 -0.23 -2.46 -14.93
CA ARG A 232 -1.61 -2.97 -15.07
C ARG A 232 -2.64 -2.16 -14.26
N CYS A 233 -2.58 -0.84 -14.36
CA CYS A 233 -3.64 0.04 -13.86
C CYS A 233 -4.57 0.42 -15.02
N ARG A 234 -5.84 0.73 -14.73
CA ARG A 234 -6.84 1.17 -15.71
C ARG A 234 -6.98 2.70 -15.77
N TYR A 235 -6.80 3.37 -14.64
CA TYR A 235 -7.02 4.80 -14.49
C TYR A 235 -5.70 5.54 -14.27
N LEU A 236 -4.96 5.22 -13.21
CA LEU A 236 -3.71 5.89 -12.86
C LEU A 236 -2.68 4.90 -12.31
N GLY A 237 -1.40 5.11 -12.62
CA GLY A 237 -0.32 4.36 -11.97
C GLY A 237 -0.17 4.83 -10.54
N ALA A 238 0.05 6.14 -10.39
CA ALA A 238 0.02 6.81 -9.09
C ALA A 238 -0.54 8.23 -9.16
N GLY A 239 -1.17 8.68 -8.08
CA GLY A 239 -1.72 10.03 -7.95
C GLY A 239 -1.47 10.62 -6.57
N PHE A 240 -0.91 11.83 -6.54
CA PHE A 240 -0.55 12.56 -5.33
C PHE A 240 -1.31 13.89 -5.30
N TYR A 241 -2.40 13.93 -4.55
CA TYR A 241 -3.29 15.08 -4.44
C TYR A 241 -3.17 15.70 -3.05
N ASN A 242 -2.72 16.96 -2.97
CA ASN A 242 -2.37 17.63 -1.71
C ASN A 242 -1.40 16.80 -0.84
N ALA A 243 -0.35 16.27 -1.46
CA ALA A 243 0.74 15.58 -0.79
C ALA A 243 1.81 16.58 -0.34
N GLN A 244 2.30 16.46 0.89
CA GLN A 244 3.28 17.38 1.47
C GLN A 244 4.54 16.64 1.88
N LYS A 245 5.72 17.10 1.47
CA LYS A 245 7.01 16.54 1.92
C LYS A 245 7.18 15.06 1.59
N PHE A 246 6.79 14.68 0.37
CA PHE A 246 7.00 13.32 -0.15
C PHE A 246 8.38 13.21 -0.77
N SER A 247 9.07 12.10 -0.54
CA SER A 247 10.33 11.74 -1.19
C SER A 247 10.16 10.36 -1.82
N VAL A 248 10.08 10.32 -3.14
CA VAL A 248 9.85 9.11 -3.93
C VAL A 248 11.04 8.87 -4.84
N ILE A 249 11.74 7.77 -4.65
CA ILE A 249 12.98 7.44 -5.38
C ILE A 249 12.79 6.11 -6.10
N ASN A 250 13.19 6.04 -7.38
CA ASN A 250 13.10 4.82 -8.18
C ASN A 250 11.66 4.29 -8.28
N LEU A 251 10.74 5.16 -8.72
CA LEU A 251 9.35 4.80 -9.04
C LEU A 251 9.23 4.47 -10.53
N GLY A 252 8.86 3.24 -10.87
CA GLY A 252 8.52 2.83 -12.23
C GLY A 252 7.02 2.62 -12.40
N ILE A 253 6.42 3.28 -13.38
CA ILE A 253 5.04 3.09 -13.84
C ILE A 253 5.12 2.68 -15.30
N TYR A 254 4.85 1.40 -15.58
CA TYR A 254 5.09 0.83 -16.91
C TYR A 254 3.81 0.54 -17.66
N ALA A 255 3.86 0.77 -18.97
CA ALA A 255 2.79 0.39 -19.88
C ALA A 255 2.63 -1.14 -19.91
N GLY A 256 1.50 -1.62 -19.39
CA GLY A 256 0.95 -2.93 -19.74
C GLY A 256 0.07 -2.85 -20.99
N THR A 257 -0.74 -3.88 -21.26
CA THR A 257 -1.76 -3.83 -22.33
C THR A 257 -2.99 -2.99 -21.96
N GLY A 258 -2.80 -1.84 -21.28
CA GLY A 258 -3.88 -1.01 -20.74
C GLY A 258 -3.53 0.47 -20.65
N THR A 259 -4.57 1.30 -20.52
CA THR A 259 -4.53 2.74 -20.24
C THR A 259 -4.43 2.96 -18.74
N GLY A 260 -3.66 3.93 -18.25
CA GLY A 260 -3.49 4.18 -16.80
C GLY A 260 -2.05 4.13 -16.31
N ASN A 261 -1.10 4.52 -17.14
CA ASN A 261 0.34 4.48 -16.85
C ASN A 261 0.88 5.87 -16.50
N SER A 262 0.00 6.74 -16.02
CA SER A 262 0.29 8.16 -15.74
C SER A 262 0.59 8.38 -14.25
N LEU A 263 1.38 9.42 -14.00
CA LEU A 263 1.67 9.95 -12.67
C LEU A 263 1.04 11.33 -12.54
N TYR A 264 0.28 11.57 -11.47
CA TYR A 264 -0.27 12.88 -11.15
C TYR A 264 0.36 13.43 -9.88
N LEU A 265 0.88 14.66 -9.95
CA LEU A 265 1.21 15.47 -8.79
C LEU A 265 0.34 16.74 -8.87
N SER A 266 -0.66 16.80 -7.99
CA SER A 266 -1.80 17.69 -8.12
C SER A 266 -2.30 18.25 -6.78
N GLY A 267 -3.29 19.12 -6.83
CA GLY A 267 -4.04 19.59 -5.67
C GLY A 267 -5.29 20.38 -6.07
N GLY A 268 -5.99 20.90 -5.06
CA GLY A 268 -7.31 21.53 -5.22
C GLY A 268 -7.29 22.97 -5.75
N GLY A 269 -6.15 23.50 -6.20
CA GLY A 269 -6.01 24.83 -6.82
C GLY A 269 -5.92 26.02 -5.86
N THR A 270 -6.15 25.82 -4.56
CA THR A 270 -5.88 26.81 -3.50
C THR A 270 -4.63 26.43 -2.72
N SER A 271 -3.84 27.39 -2.22
CA SER A 271 -2.57 27.11 -1.53
C SER A 271 -2.65 26.03 -0.43
N SER A 272 -3.71 26.03 0.38
CA SER A 272 -3.97 25.05 1.45
C SER A 272 -4.42 23.66 0.97
N LYS A 273 -4.53 23.47 -0.34
CA LYS A 273 -4.93 22.22 -1.01
C LYS A 273 -3.96 21.79 -2.11
N ASN A 274 -2.88 22.53 -2.33
CA ASN A 274 -1.87 22.22 -3.34
C ASN A 274 -0.86 21.20 -2.81
N SER A 275 -0.28 20.35 -3.66
CA SER A 275 0.87 19.54 -3.23
C SER A 275 2.11 20.41 -3.01
N GLY A 276 2.98 20.02 -2.08
CA GLY A 276 4.06 20.89 -1.60
C GLY A 276 5.33 20.13 -1.18
N ASP A 277 6.49 20.71 -1.48
CA ASP A 277 7.81 20.23 -1.02
C ASP A 277 8.08 18.75 -1.36
N CYS A 278 7.66 18.29 -2.54
CA CYS A 278 7.83 16.90 -2.97
C CYS A 278 9.10 16.70 -3.81
N LEU A 279 9.82 15.61 -3.56
CA LEU A 279 10.93 15.13 -4.38
C LEU A 279 10.53 13.81 -5.07
N PHE A 280 10.66 13.78 -6.39
CA PHE A 280 10.56 12.57 -7.21
C PHE A 280 11.88 12.39 -7.94
N ASP A 281 12.63 11.34 -7.64
CA ASP A 281 13.94 11.09 -8.24
C ASP A 281 14.02 9.71 -8.88
N ASN A 282 14.73 9.63 -10.00
CA ASN A 282 14.83 8.43 -10.84
C ASN A 282 13.46 7.79 -11.15
N ILE A 283 12.48 8.58 -11.58
CA ILE A 283 11.16 8.05 -11.96
C ILE A 283 11.16 7.56 -13.41
N THR A 284 10.35 6.55 -13.72
CA THR A 284 10.01 6.14 -15.09
C THR A 284 8.50 6.09 -15.23
N VAL A 285 7.94 6.87 -16.14
CA VAL A 285 6.48 6.95 -16.36
C VAL A 285 6.19 6.70 -17.84
N SER A 286 5.65 5.52 -18.16
CA SER A 286 5.35 5.18 -19.57
C SER A 286 4.18 5.97 -20.16
N GLY A 287 3.31 6.53 -19.31
CA GLY A 287 2.26 7.45 -19.73
C GLY A 287 2.65 8.91 -19.51
N ASP A 288 1.68 9.69 -19.06
CA ASP A 288 1.83 11.13 -18.90
C ASP A 288 2.27 11.47 -17.47
N LEU A 289 3.22 12.40 -17.36
CA LEU A 289 3.50 13.10 -16.11
C LEU A 289 2.65 14.36 -16.04
N ASN A 290 1.64 14.36 -15.17
CA ASN A 290 0.68 15.46 -15.00
C ASN A 290 1.01 16.29 -13.76
N LEU A 291 1.32 17.56 -13.99
CA LEU A 291 1.83 18.49 -12.97
C LEU A 291 0.93 19.72 -12.89
N THR A 292 0.17 19.85 -11.82
CA THR A 292 -0.75 20.99 -11.65
C THR A 292 -0.87 21.34 -10.17
N ALA A 293 -1.18 22.58 -9.82
CA ALA A 293 -1.49 22.97 -8.43
C ALA A 293 -0.53 22.37 -7.38
N ALA A 294 0.77 22.44 -7.65
CA ALA A 294 1.81 21.96 -6.75
C ALA A 294 3.00 22.91 -6.75
N SER A 295 3.67 23.07 -5.61
CA SER A 295 4.71 24.08 -5.41
C SER A 295 5.91 23.54 -4.64
N GLY A 296 7.11 24.01 -4.99
CA GLY A 296 8.34 23.62 -4.32
C GLY A 296 8.73 22.17 -4.57
N CYS A 297 8.29 21.60 -5.70
CA CYS A 297 8.56 20.22 -6.06
C CYS A 297 9.80 20.11 -6.96
N SER A 298 10.52 19.00 -6.85
CA SER A 298 11.62 18.63 -7.74
C SER A 298 11.36 17.26 -8.36
N ILE A 299 11.56 17.13 -9.67
CA ILE A 299 11.26 15.90 -10.41
C ILE A 299 12.41 15.55 -11.36
N ARG A 300 12.93 14.34 -11.26
CA ARG A 300 13.93 13.77 -12.17
C ARG A 300 13.54 12.37 -12.64
N GLY A 301 13.69 12.12 -13.94
CA GLY A 301 13.48 10.79 -14.49
C GLY A 301 13.17 10.77 -15.98
N LYS A 302 12.35 9.80 -16.39
CA LYS A 302 11.90 9.58 -17.75
C LYS A 302 10.38 9.55 -17.82
N CYS A 303 9.81 10.14 -18.87
CA CYS A 303 8.38 10.03 -19.14
C CYS A 303 8.07 10.06 -20.65
N SER A 304 6.88 9.61 -21.05
CA SER A 304 6.47 9.74 -22.47
C SER A 304 6.09 11.17 -22.79
N THR A 305 5.23 11.78 -21.98
CA THR A 305 4.85 13.19 -22.10
C THR A 305 4.84 13.89 -20.74
N VAL A 306 4.98 15.21 -20.77
CA VAL A 306 4.80 16.07 -19.60
C VAL A 306 3.68 17.05 -19.90
N SER A 307 2.66 17.06 -19.06
CA SER A 307 1.57 18.04 -19.10
C SER A 307 1.61 18.87 -17.82
N ALA A 308 1.90 20.16 -17.94
CA ALA A 308 1.98 21.08 -16.81
C ALA A 308 1.07 22.29 -16.97
N SER A 309 0.47 22.74 -15.86
CA SER A 309 -0.30 23.98 -15.81
C SER A 309 0.49 25.11 -15.14
N SER A 310 0.11 26.36 -15.41
CA SER A 310 0.79 27.54 -14.82
C SER A 310 0.71 27.62 -13.30
N SER A 311 -0.16 26.82 -12.67
CA SER A 311 -0.26 26.69 -11.21
C SER A 311 0.75 25.70 -10.62
N PHE A 312 1.53 25.02 -11.46
CA PHE A 312 2.66 24.21 -11.05
C PHE A 312 3.94 25.04 -10.94
N ASN A 313 4.51 25.13 -9.74
CA ASN A 313 5.70 25.93 -9.45
C ASN A 313 6.83 25.06 -8.89
N ALA A 314 7.64 24.47 -9.78
CA ALA A 314 8.76 23.61 -9.39
C ALA A 314 10.03 24.40 -9.03
N TYR A 315 10.93 23.76 -8.28
CA TYR A 315 12.32 24.18 -8.18
C TYR A 315 13.12 23.68 -9.40
N ASP A 316 13.05 22.37 -9.68
CA ASP A 316 13.81 21.73 -10.76
C ASP A 316 13.03 20.58 -11.43
N ILE A 317 13.02 20.54 -12.77
CA ILE A 317 12.49 19.43 -13.57
C ILE A 317 13.56 18.98 -14.58
N PHE A 318 14.04 17.74 -14.44
CA PHE A 318 15.06 17.11 -15.29
C PHE A 318 14.51 15.83 -15.90
N LEU A 319 14.02 15.89 -17.14
CA LEU A 319 13.30 14.77 -17.75
C LEU A 319 13.89 14.39 -19.11
N ASP A 320 14.14 13.09 -19.30
CA ASP A 320 14.19 12.46 -20.63
C ASP A 320 12.73 12.25 -21.04
N SER A 321 12.20 13.13 -21.90
CA SER A 321 10.81 13.05 -22.38
C SER A 321 10.74 12.86 -23.88
N GLY A 322 9.89 11.91 -24.31
CA GLY A 322 9.67 11.62 -25.73
C GLY A 322 8.93 12.71 -26.50
N ALA A 323 8.36 13.69 -25.79
CA ALA A 323 7.67 14.84 -26.35
C ALA A 323 8.07 16.13 -25.62
N PRO A 324 7.92 17.31 -26.27
CA PRO A 324 8.05 18.61 -25.59
C PRO A 324 7.03 18.77 -24.47
N LEU A 325 7.30 19.69 -23.54
CA LEU A 325 6.35 20.11 -22.51
C LEU A 325 5.04 20.61 -23.14
N SER A 326 3.92 20.01 -22.73
CA SER A 326 2.59 20.52 -23.02
C SER A 326 2.14 21.46 -21.90
N GLY A 327 1.91 22.73 -22.21
CA GLY A 327 1.46 23.77 -21.27
C GLY A 327 2.56 24.74 -20.85
N SER A 328 2.46 25.30 -19.63
CA SER A 328 3.42 26.27 -19.11
C SER A 328 3.71 26.03 -17.64
N LEU A 329 4.94 26.33 -17.21
CA LEU A 329 5.32 26.30 -15.81
C LEU A 329 5.02 27.64 -15.13
N GLY A 330 4.87 27.60 -13.81
CA GLY A 330 4.81 28.78 -12.96
C GLY A 330 6.15 29.56 -12.93
N PRO A 331 6.17 30.72 -12.25
CA PRO A 331 7.24 31.73 -12.39
C PRO A 331 8.66 31.25 -12.06
N ASN A 332 8.82 30.25 -11.19
CA ASN A 332 10.13 29.72 -10.80
C ASN A 332 10.46 28.38 -11.47
N GLY A 333 9.55 27.84 -12.29
CA GLY A 333 9.70 26.52 -12.89
C GLY A 333 10.83 26.49 -13.92
N ARG A 334 11.75 25.53 -13.74
CA ARG A 334 12.80 25.21 -14.71
C ARG A 334 12.55 23.83 -15.30
N TYR A 335 12.56 23.74 -16.62
CA TYR A 335 12.43 22.47 -17.35
C TYR A 335 13.58 22.31 -18.30
N VAL A 336 14.31 21.21 -18.13
CA VAL A 336 15.41 20.80 -18.99
C VAL A 336 15.05 19.43 -19.57
N ILE A 337 14.98 19.35 -20.90
CA ILE A 337 14.96 18.09 -21.63
C ILE A 337 16.42 17.63 -21.73
N ILE A 338 16.69 16.43 -21.22
CA ILE A 338 18.00 15.77 -21.33
C ILE A 338 18.01 14.88 -22.57
#